data_AF-A0A1R2C0S2-F1
#
_entry.id   AF-A0A1R2C0S2-F1
#
_cell.length_a   1.000
_cell.length_b   1.000
_cell.length_c   1.000
_cell.angle_alpha   90.00
_cell.angle_beta   90.00
_cell.angle_gamma   90.00
#
_symmetry.space_group_name_H-M   'P 1'
#
loop_
_entity.id
_entity.type
_entity.pdbx_description
1 polymer ?
#
loop_
_entity_poly.entity_id
_entity_poly.type
_entity_poly.pdbx_seq_one_letter_code
_entity_poly.pdbx_strand_id
1 'polypeptide(L)'
;MLRRVLMSGVFTRRKKTLSYRLKRKMMRDKDRFSMTKTESPPLNSWVTKPRIYAMLKEVERMRNLNRHTIKYNAKVMSEFYMKADQYSEIASHRFLGDYWEIKQNQEALDEVKKEGKTLPEYLQRNMQAQPNKYEVPDRLGMFAKYQPQMSKFLPQKLADNWAISANMYLLTQKGPEAGEISD
;
A
#
# COMPACT_ATOMS: atom_id res chain seq x y z
N MET A 1 18.18 -40.69 31.36
CA MET A 1 17.40 -39.66 30.63
C MET A 1 18.26 -38.64 29.85
N LEU A 2 19.39 -38.17 30.37
CA LEU A 2 20.29 -37.17 29.73
C LEU A 2 20.74 -37.50 28.30
N ARG A 3 21.06 -38.78 28.00
CA ARG A 3 21.50 -39.23 26.67
C ARG A 3 20.44 -39.02 25.58
N ARG A 4 19.15 -39.12 25.94
CA ARG A 4 18.01 -38.93 25.03
C ARG A 4 17.80 -37.45 24.70
N VAL A 5 18.05 -36.57 25.66
CA VAL A 5 17.98 -35.09 25.52
C VAL A 5 19.16 -34.57 24.68
N LEU A 6 20.36 -35.12 24.86
CA LEU A 6 21.52 -34.78 24.04
C LEU A 6 21.36 -35.21 22.59
N MET A 7 20.85 -36.43 22.35
CA MET A 7 20.62 -36.92 20.99
C MET A 7 19.49 -36.14 20.29
N SER A 8 18.40 -35.80 20.98
CA SER A 8 17.33 -34.97 20.40
C SER A 8 17.83 -33.55 20.04
N GLY A 9 18.74 -32.97 20.83
CA GLY A 9 19.41 -31.70 20.53
C GLY A 9 20.30 -31.73 19.28
N VAL A 10 21.04 -32.83 19.06
CA VAL A 10 21.91 -33.01 17.87
C VAL A 10 21.07 -33.26 16.60
N PHE A 11 20.00 -34.07 16.69
CA PHE A 11 19.09 -34.33 15.58
C PHE A 11 18.31 -33.07 15.16
N THR A 12 17.85 -32.26 16.11
CA THR A 12 17.14 -31.00 15.81
C THR A 12 18.07 -29.95 15.20
N ARG A 13 19.33 -29.84 15.67
CA ARG A 13 20.34 -28.96 15.03
C ARG A 13 20.67 -29.39 13.60
N ARG A 14 20.91 -30.70 13.36
CA ARG A 14 21.16 -31.23 11.99
C ARG A 14 19.98 -30.99 11.05
N LYS A 15 18.74 -31.25 11.49
CA LYS A 15 17.52 -30.96 10.71
C LYS A 15 17.37 -29.46 10.39
N LYS A 16 17.63 -28.57 11.36
CA LYS A 16 17.61 -27.11 11.14
C LYS A 16 18.65 -26.69 10.10
N THR A 17 19.91 -27.15 10.20
CA THR A 17 20.95 -26.83 9.20
C THR A 17 20.63 -27.36 7.79
N LEU A 18 20.02 -28.54 7.67
CA LEU A 18 19.60 -29.10 6.39
C LEU A 18 18.46 -28.28 5.77
N SER A 19 17.46 -27.90 6.56
CA SER A 19 16.36 -27.02 6.13
C SER A 19 16.87 -25.66 5.64
N TYR A 20 17.81 -25.04 6.36
CA TYR A 20 18.43 -23.78 5.94
C TYR A 20 19.26 -23.90 4.66
N ARG A 21 19.95 -25.03 4.43
CA ARG A 21 20.70 -25.29 3.18
C ARG A 21 19.76 -25.55 2.00
N LEU A 22 18.69 -26.33 2.21
CA LEU A 22 17.65 -26.57 1.21
C LEU A 22 16.92 -25.28 0.82
N LYS A 23 16.54 -24.44 1.79
CA LYS A 23 15.93 -23.12 1.54
C LYS A 23 16.85 -22.22 0.70
N ARG A 24 18.16 -22.18 1.00
CA ARG A 24 19.14 -21.39 0.24
C ARG A 24 19.30 -21.87 -1.22
N LYS A 25 19.25 -23.18 -1.47
CA LYS A 25 19.29 -23.73 -2.84
C LYS A 25 17.98 -23.50 -3.61
N MET A 26 16.82 -23.65 -2.96
CA MET A 26 15.51 -23.47 -3.62
C MET A 26 15.16 -22.01 -3.96
N MET A 27 15.83 -21.04 -3.34
CA MET A 27 15.56 -19.60 -3.48
C MET A 27 16.25 -18.92 -4.66
N ARG A 28 17.33 -19.50 -5.21
CA ARG A 28 18.17 -18.79 -6.19
C ARG A 28 17.64 -18.84 -7.62
N ASP A 29 16.92 -19.90 -8.00
CA ASP A 29 16.63 -20.19 -9.41
C ASP A 29 15.14 -20.23 -9.76
N LYS A 30 14.24 -20.04 -8.77
CA LYS A 30 12.80 -20.12 -9.00
C LYS A 30 12.17 -18.79 -8.67
N ASP A 31 11.73 -18.10 -9.71
CA ASP A 31 10.80 -16.98 -9.55
C ASP A 31 9.57 -17.49 -8.79
N ARG A 32 9.37 -16.94 -7.60
CA ARG A 32 8.29 -17.31 -6.66
C ARG A 32 6.99 -16.61 -7.02
N PHE A 33 7.07 -15.58 -7.84
CA PHE A 33 5.96 -14.75 -8.28
C PHE A 33 5.40 -15.19 -9.64
N SER A 34 5.96 -16.24 -10.25
CA SER A 34 5.31 -16.86 -11.40
C SER A 34 3.95 -17.40 -10.95
N MET A 35 2.87 -16.86 -11.51
CA MET A 35 1.46 -17.21 -11.23
C MET A 35 1.18 -18.73 -11.30
N THR A 36 2.04 -19.51 -11.95
CA THR A 36 1.94 -20.98 -12.02
C THR A 36 2.40 -21.70 -10.76
N LYS A 37 3.08 -21.02 -9.82
CA LYS A 37 3.61 -21.61 -8.57
C LYS A 37 2.94 -21.07 -7.31
N THR A 38 2.33 -19.91 -7.41
CA THR A 38 1.58 -19.25 -6.35
C THR A 38 0.11 -19.36 -6.73
N GLU A 39 -0.74 -19.90 -5.85
CA GLU A 39 -2.20 -20.00 -6.02
C GLU A 39 -2.86 -18.62 -5.97
N SER A 40 -2.38 -17.69 -6.78
CA SER A 40 -2.92 -16.35 -6.88
C SER A 40 -4.23 -16.40 -7.66
N PRO A 41 -5.29 -15.72 -7.17
CA PRO A 41 -6.54 -15.66 -7.91
C PRO A 41 -6.32 -15.01 -9.29
N PRO A 42 -7.13 -15.37 -10.29
CA PRO A 42 -7.05 -14.73 -11.59
C PRO A 42 -7.31 -13.23 -11.46
N LEU A 43 -6.66 -12.46 -12.34
CA LEU A 43 -6.93 -11.02 -12.44
C LEU A 43 -8.40 -10.78 -12.84
N ASN A 44 -8.93 -9.62 -12.47
CA ASN A 44 -10.26 -9.16 -12.89
C ASN A 44 -10.39 -9.26 -14.43
N SER A 45 -11.57 -9.66 -14.93
CA SER A 45 -11.85 -9.88 -16.36
C SER A 45 -11.63 -8.64 -17.24
N TRP A 46 -11.73 -7.44 -16.66
CA TRP A 46 -11.38 -6.18 -17.32
C TRP A 46 -9.88 -6.11 -17.69
N VAL A 47 -9.00 -6.82 -16.97
CA VAL A 47 -7.56 -6.88 -17.22
C VAL A 47 -7.27 -7.92 -18.30
N THR A 48 -7.24 -7.47 -19.56
CA THR A 48 -6.98 -8.33 -20.72
C THR A 48 -5.51 -8.33 -21.13
N LYS A 49 -5.06 -9.38 -21.83
CA LYS A 49 -3.68 -9.48 -22.35
C LYS A 49 -3.25 -8.25 -23.17
N PRO A 50 -4.06 -7.70 -24.10
CA PRO A 50 -3.68 -6.50 -24.85
C PRO A 50 -3.47 -5.27 -23.97
N ARG A 51 -4.27 -5.11 -22.90
CA ARG A 51 -4.13 -4.00 -21.95
C ARG A 51 -2.85 -4.12 -21.13
N ILE A 52 -2.52 -5.33 -20.66
CA ILE A 52 -1.23 -5.61 -20.00
C ILE A 52 -0.07 -5.27 -20.95
N TYR A 53 -0.14 -5.70 -22.20
CA TYR A 53 0.91 -5.43 -23.18
C TYR A 53 1.08 -3.92 -23.46
N ALA A 54 -0.02 -3.18 -23.59
CA ALA A 54 0.02 -1.73 -23.74
C ALA A 54 0.67 -1.04 -22.52
N MET A 55 0.32 -1.47 -21.31
CA MET A 55 0.96 -0.97 -20.08
C MET A 55 2.45 -1.29 -20.03
N LEU A 56 2.84 -2.52 -20.37
CA LEU A 56 4.25 -2.92 -20.40
C LEU A 56 5.05 -2.10 -21.42
N LYS A 57 4.49 -1.84 -22.60
CA LYS A 57 5.11 -1.00 -23.63
C LYS A 57 5.32 0.43 -23.15
N GLU A 58 4.35 0.99 -22.42
CA GLU A 58 4.51 2.33 -21.83
C GLU A 58 5.52 2.35 -20.69
N VAL A 59 5.53 1.32 -19.83
CA VAL A 59 6.55 1.19 -18.79
C VAL A 59 7.94 1.08 -19.40
N GLU A 60 8.10 0.29 -20.46
CA GLU A 60 9.36 0.17 -21.21
C GLU A 60 9.78 1.52 -21.82
N ARG A 61 8.85 2.23 -22.46
CA ARG A 61 9.10 3.58 -22.97
C ARG A 61 9.57 4.53 -21.88
N MET A 62 8.88 4.54 -20.73
CA MET A 62 9.21 5.40 -19.59
C MET A 62 10.56 5.03 -18.95
N ARG A 63 10.92 3.74 -18.88
CA ARG A 63 12.24 3.29 -18.39
C ARG A 63 13.39 3.74 -19.28
N ASN A 64 13.13 3.91 -20.58
CA ASN A 64 14.12 4.35 -21.55
C ASN A 64 14.23 5.88 -21.65
N LEU A 65 13.40 6.65 -20.93
CA LEU A 65 13.55 8.10 -20.83
C LEU A 65 14.71 8.45 -19.89
N ASN A 66 15.71 9.14 -20.45
CA ASN A 66 16.88 9.61 -19.72
C ASN A 66 16.99 11.14 -19.82
N ARG A 67 17.79 11.75 -18.92
CA ARG A 67 18.09 13.20 -19.00
C ARG A 67 18.63 13.64 -20.36
N HIS A 68 19.28 12.73 -21.09
CA HIS A 68 19.86 12.99 -22.41
C HIS A 68 18.82 12.91 -23.55
N THR A 69 17.70 12.20 -23.34
CA THR A 69 16.64 12.04 -24.35
C THR A 69 15.60 13.15 -24.26
N ILE A 70 15.56 13.90 -23.16
CA ILE A 70 14.60 14.99 -22.94
C ILE A 70 15.36 16.32 -22.99
N LYS A 71 14.98 17.20 -23.91
CA LYS A 71 15.49 18.57 -23.98
C LYS A 71 14.49 19.51 -23.30
N TYR A 72 14.97 20.33 -22.38
CA TYR A 72 14.14 21.28 -21.64
C TYR A 72 14.35 22.70 -22.16
N ASN A 73 13.27 23.48 -22.18
CA ASN A 73 13.35 24.92 -22.41
C ASN A 73 13.69 25.62 -21.09
N ALA A 74 14.80 26.36 -21.04
CA ALA A 74 15.28 27.03 -19.84
C ALA A 74 14.24 27.99 -19.23
N LYS A 75 13.48 28.72 -20.06
CA LYS A 75 12.44 29.64 -19.59
C LYS A 75 11.32 28.89 -18.87
N VAL A 76 10.83 27.81 -19.48
CA VAL A 76 9.78 26.96 -18.89
C VAL A 76 10.26 26.31 -17.59
N MET A 77 11.52 25.88 -17.53
CA MET A 77 12.09 25.31 -16.32
C MET A 77 12.18 26.33 -15.19
N SER A 78 12.57 27.58 -15.47
CA SER A 78 12.65 28.63 -14.45
C SER A 78 11.28 28.93 -13.82
N GLU A 79 10.23 29.05 -14.65
CA GLU A 79 8.85 29.24 -14.17
C GLU A 79 8.34 28.02 -13.40
N PHE A 80 8.71 26.82 -13.84
CA PHE A 80 8.37 25.57 -13.15
C PHE A 80 9.00 25.50 -11.76
N TYR A 81 10.29 25.83 -11.62
CA TYR A 81 10.97 25.82 -10.32
C TYR A 81 10.34 26.81 -9.34
N MET A 82 10.05 28.04 -9.77
CA MET A 82 9.37 29.01 -8.92
C MET A 82 8.01 28.52 -8.40
N LYS A 83 7.21 27.90 -9.28
CA LYS A 83 5.91 27.33 -8.89
C LYS A 83 6.06 26.11 -7.98
N ALA A 84 7.06 25.27 -8.23
CA ALA A 84 7.34 24.09 -7.42
C ALA A 84 7.77 24.49 -6.00
N ASP A 85 8.58 25.55 -5.87
CA ASP A 85 9.03 26.07 -4.57
C ASP A 85 7.85 26.63 -3.76
N GLN A 86 6.98 27.44 -4.38
CA GLN A 86 5.76 27.95 -3.74
C GLN A 86 4.83 26.81 -3.29
N TYR A 87 4.66 25.79 -4.12
CA TYR A 87 3.86 24.62 -3.75
C TYR A 87 4.51 23.84 -2.61
N SER A 88 5.84 23.69 -2.62
CA SER A 88 6.58 23.01 -1.57
C SER A 88 6.44 23.72 -0.24
N GLU A 89 6.49 25.05 -0.21
CA GLU A 89 6.30 25.84 1.01
C GLU A 89 4.92 25.57 1.63
N ILE A 90 3.85 25.65 0.84
CA ILE A 90 2.48 25.34 1.28
C ILE A 90 2.37 23.89 1.79
N ALA A 91 2.96 22.94 1.06
CA ALA A 91 2.96 21.54 1.45
C ALA A 91 3.72 21.30 2.77
N SER A 92 4.85 21.98 2.99
CA SER A 92 5.61 21.94 4.23
C SER A 92 4.82 22.50 5.41
N HIS A 93 4.10 23.61 5.24
CA HIS A 93 3.24 24.17 6.29
C HIS A 93 2.12 23.21 6.68
N ARG A 94 1.45 22.61 5.69
CA ARG A 94 0.42 21.60 5.95
C ARG A 94 0.98 20.39 6.67
N PHE A 95 2.13 19.87 6.22
CA PHE A 95 2.80 18.73 6.85
C PHE A 95 3.13 19.02 8.32
N LEU A 96 3.64 20.22 8.62
CA LEU A 96 3.92 20.60 10.01
C LEU A 96 2.62 20.65 10.84
N GLY A 97 1.54 21.22 10.30
CA GLY A 97 0.23 21.20 10.95
C GLY A 97 -0.25 19.79 11.29
N ASP A 98 -0.26 18.90 10.30
CA ASP A 98 -0.64 17.49 10.47
C ASP A 98 0.27 16.78 11.50
N TYR A 99 1.57 17.08 11.49
CA TYR A 99 2.54 16.53 12.45
C TYR A 99 2.22 16.95 13.90
N TRP A 100 1.89 18.22 14.13
CA TRP A 100 1.52 18.71 15.46
C TRP A 100 0.21 18.09 15.96
N GLU A 101 -0.79 17.93 15.08
CA GLU A 101 -2.05 17.29 15.41
C GLU A 101 -1.86 15.82 15.79
N ILE A 102 -1.09 15.07 15.00
CA ILE A 102 -0.76 13.67 15.30
C ILE A 102 -0.02 13.56 16.63
N LYS A 103 0.92 14.47 16.90
CA LYS A 103 1.67 14.48 18.15
C LYS A 103 0.75 14.73 19.36
N GLN A 104 -0.16 15.70 19.28
CA GLN A 104 -1.14 15.96 20.34
C GLN A 104 -2.07 14.76 20.56
N ASN A 105 -2.55 14.13 19.48
CA ASN A 105 -3.35 12.92 19.56
C ASN A 105 -2.59 11.76 20.21
N GLN A 106 -1.29 11.64 19.92
CA GLN A 106 -0.44 10.64 20.53
C GLN A 106 -0.24 10.89 22.03
N GLU A 107 -0.03 12.14 22.44
CA GLU A 107 0.06 12.54 23.85
C GLU A 107 -1.24 12.22 24.60
N ALA A 108 -2.40 12.58 24.03
CA ALA A 108 -3.71 12.25 24.59
C ALA A 108 -3.95 10.74 24.70
N LEU A 109 -3.56 9.96 23.68
CA LEU A 109 -3.62 8.49 23.73
C LEU A 109 -2.75 7.92 24.84
N ASP A 110 -1.57 8.50 25.08
CA ASP A 110 -0.66 8.04 26.12
C ASP A 110 -1.14 8.43 27.53
N GLU A 111 -1.87 9.54 27.68
CA GLU A 111 -2.61 9.87 28.89
C GLU A 111 -3.74 8.86 29.17
N VAL A 112 -4.58 8.58 28.17
CA VAL A 112 -5.65 7.57 28.29
C VAL A 112 -5.08 6.18 28.63
N LYS A 113 -3.92 5.81 28.07
CA LYS A 113 -3.25 4.54 28.45
C LYS A 113 -2.76 4.53 29.89
N LYS A 114 -2.33 5.67 30.46
CA LYS A 114 -1.95 5.76 31.87
C LYS A 114 -3.17 5.59 32.77
N GLU A 115 -4.26 6.27 32.46
CA GLU A 115 -5.55 6.13 33.16
C GLU A 115 -6.16 4.72 33.01
N GLY A 116 -5.98 4.09 31.85
CA GLY A 116 -6.44 2.72 31.61
C GLY A 116 -5.84 1.70 32.58
N LYS A 117 -4.64 1.96 33.14
CA LYS A 117 -4.00 1.10 34.15
C LYS A 117 -4.64 1.18 35.53
N THR A 118 -5.41 2.24 35.82
CA THR A 118 -6.15 2.38 37.08
C THR A 118 -7.53 1.72 37.04
N LEU A 119 -7.96 1.21 35.88
CA LEU A 119 -9.25 0.53 35.74
C LEU A 119 -9.21 -0.89 36.35
N PRO A 120 -10.36 -1.44 36.78
CA PRO A 120 -10.47 -2.85 37.18
C PRO A 120 -10.00 -3.85 36.11
N GLU A 121 -9.39 -4.95 36.54
CA GLU A 121 -8.72 -5.95 35.69
C GLU A 121 -9.58 -6.49 34.53
N TYR A 122 -10.89 -6.66 34.76
CA TYR A 122 -11.80 -7.18 33.74
C TYR A 122 -12.00 -6.20 32.56
N LEU A 123 -11.97 -4.88 32.82
CA LEU A 123 -12.04 -3.86 31.77
C LEU A 123 -10.71 -3.75 31.02
N GLN A 124 -9.59 -3.89 31.72
CA GLN A 124 -8.26 -3.90 31.08
C GLN A 124 -8.14 -5.04 30.06
N ARG A 125 -8.65 -6.23 30.37
CA ARG A 125 -8.67 -7.37 29.44
C ARG A 125 -9.50 -7.10 28.19
N ASN A 126 -10.65 -6.43 28.34
CA ASN A 126 -11.51 -6.08 27.20
C ASN A 126 -10.87 -5.00 26.31
N MET A 127 -10.15 -4.04 26.89
CA MET A 127 -9.44 -3.01 26.11
C MET A 127 -8.20 -3.55 25.36
N GLN A 128 -7.58 -4.61 25.86
CA GLN A 128 -6.44 -5.27 25.20
C GLN A 128 -6.86 -6.23 24.09
N ALA A 129 -8.14 -6.60 24.01
CA ALA A 129 -8.65 -7.43 22.93
C ALA A 129 -8.62 -6.61 21.62
N GLN A 130 -7.79 -7.04 20.66
CA GLN A 130 -7.75 -6.39 19.35
C GLN A 130 -9.12 -6.49 18.66
N PRO A 131 -9.63 -5.41 18.05
CA PRO A 131 -10.84 -5.50 17.26
C PRO A 131 -10.62 -6.44 16.08
N ASN A 132 -11.56 -7.39 15.89
CA ASN A 132 -11.41 -8.46 14.90
C ASN A 132 -11.56 -7.99 13.44
N LYS A 133 -12.04 -6.77 13.18
CA LYS A 133 -12.27 -6.24 11.81
C LYS A 133 -12.16 -4.71 11.75
N TYR A 134 -11.34 -4.20 10.84
CA TYR A 134 -11.35 -2.81 10.39
C TYR A 134 -12.18 -2.72 9.11
N GLU A 135 -13.51 -2.78 9.22
CA GLU A 135 -14.38 -2.47 8.08
C GLU A 135 -14.66 -0.97 8.13
N VAL A 136 -13.87 -0.18 7.38
CA VAL A 136 -14.22 1.22 7.10
C VAL A 136 -15.40 1.17 6.12
N PRO A 137 -16.61 1.66 6.49
CA PRO A 137 -17.73 1.66 5.57
C PRO A 137 -17.37 2.41 4.29
N ASP A 138 -17.63 1.83 3.11
CA ASP A 138 -17.32 2.42 1.80
C ASP A 138 -17.80 3.88 1.67
N ARG A 139 -18.93 4.21 2.32
CA ARG A 139 -19.54 5.56 2.35
C ARG A 139 -18.72 6.61 3.10
N LEU A 140 -17.88 6.19 4.05
CA LEU A 140 -16.98 7.06 4.81
C LEU A 140 -15.60 7.17 4.16
N GLY A 141 -15.35 6.41 3.09
CA GLY A 141 -14.16 6.59 2.27
C GLY A 141 -14.11 7.99 1.68
N MET A 142 -12.99 8.70 1.89
CA MET A 142 -12.75 10.06 1.38
C MET A 142 -13.08 10.16 -0.11
N PHE A 143 -12.80 9.12 -0.88
CA PHE A 143 -13.09 9.07 -2.31
C PHE A 143 -14.60 9.19 -2.61
N ALA A 144 -15.44 8.32 -2.05
CA ALA A 144 -16.88 8.32 -2.31
C ALA A 144 -17.54 9.63 -1.88
N LYS A 145 -17.07 10.23 -0.78
CA LYS A 145 -17.62 11.47 -0.24
C LYS A 145 -17.26 12.70 -1.09
N TYR A 146 -16.02 12.79 -1.58
CA TYR A 146 -15.52 14.00 -2.25
C TYR A 146 -15.50 13.91 -3.77
N GLN A 147 -15.81 12.76 -4.36
CA GLN A 147 -15.76 12.56 -5.81
C GLN A 147 -16.52 13.62 -6.64
N PRO A 148 -17.79 13.97 -6.32
CA PRO A 148 -18.55 14.94 -7.10
C PRO A 148 -18.04 16.39 -6.99
N GLN A 149 -17.28 16.70 -5.94
CA GLN A 149 -16.69 18.02 -5.76
C GLN A 149 -15.34 18.12 -6.47
N MET A 150 -14.49 17.09 -6.35
CA MET A 150 -13.17 17.06 -6.98
C MET A 150 -13.24 17.16 -8.51
N SER A 151 -14.28 16.60 -9.13
CA SER A 151 -14.50 16.72 -10.57
C SER A 151 -14.78 18.15 -11.05
N LYS A 152 -15.24 19.03 -10.16
CA LYS A 152 -15.48 20.45 -10.46
C LYS A 152 -14.24 21.32 -10.23
N PHE A 153 -13.37 20.94 -9.30
CA PHE A 153 -12.18 21.71 -8.94
C PHE A 153 -10.95 21.35 -9.78
N LEU A 154 -10.85 20.10 -10.25
CA LEU A 154 -9.72 19.66 -11.05
C LEU A 154 -9.91 20.00 -12.53
N PRO A 155 -8.82 20.33 -13.25
CA PRO A 155 -8.85 20.36 -14.71
C PRO A 155 -9.37 19.04 -15.26
N GLN A 156 -10.22 19.08 -16.30
CA GLN A 156 -10.99 17.93 -16.80
C GLN A 156 -10.16 16.64 -16.94
N LYS A 157 -8.99 16.71 -17.58
CA LYS A 157 -8.11 15.54 -17.76
C LYS A 157 -7.64 14.91 -16.44
N LEU A 158 -7.41 15.73 -15.41
CA LEU A 158 -7.01 15.26 -14.08
C LEU A 158 -8.21 14.69 -13.32
N ALA A 159 -9.39 15.30 -13.45
CA ALA A 159 -10.64 14.78 -12.89
C ALA A 159 -10.95 13.38 -13.47
N ASP A 160 -10.85 13.24 -14.80
CA ASP A 160 -11.11 11.98 -15.50
C ASP A 160 -10.12 10.89 -15.07
N ASN A 161 -8.82 11.20 -15.03
CA ASN A 161 -7.78 10.26 -14.59
C ASN A 161 -7.97 9.83 -13.13
N TRP A 162 -8.34 10.77 -12.26
CA TRP A 162 -8.59 10.49 -10.86
C TRP A 162 -9.80 9.57 -10.68
N ALA A 163 -10.92 9.84 -11.37
CA ALA A 163 -12.10 8.98 -11.36
C ALA A 163 -11.81 7.56 -11.89
N ILE A 164 -11.09 7.45 -13.00
CA ILE A 164 -10.69 6.16 -13.57
C ILE A 164 -9.80 5.40 -12.59
N SER A 165 -8.78 6.04 -12.00
CA SER A 165 -7.84 5.39 -11.08
C SER A 165 -8.51 4.81 -9.83
N ALA A 166 -9.50 5.52 -9.30
CA ALA A 166 -10.22 5.10 -8.11
C ALA A 166 -11.25 4.00 -8.40
N ASN A 167 -11.94 4.07 -9.54
CA ASN A 167 -12.80 2.97 -9.99
C ASN A 167 -11.99 1.70 -10.23
N MET A 168 -10.80 1.83 -10.80
CA MET A 168 -9.87 0.72 -10.99
C MET A 168 -9.39 0.12 -9.66
N TYR A 169 -9.08 0.96 -8.66
CA TYR A 169 -8.73 0.48 -7.32
C TYR A 169 -9.88 -0.33 -6.69
N LEU A 170 -11.11 0.18 -6.76
CA LEU A 170 -12.29 -0.52 -6.23
C LEU A 170 -12.54 -1.87 -6.93
N LEU A 171 -12.36 -1.93 -8.25
CA LEU A 171 -12.49 -3.16 -9.05
C LEU A 171 -11.38 -4.20 -8.77
N THR A 172 -10.26 -3.79 -8.16
CA THR A 172 -9.21 -4.73 -7.71
C THR A 172 -9.39 -5.20 -6.28
N GLN A 173 -10.09 -4.43 -5.44
CA GLN A 173 -10.39 -4.82 -4.06
C GLN A 173 -11.60 -5.75 -3.96
N LYS A 174 -12.61 -5.50 -4.79
CA LYS A 174 -13.74 -6.41 -4.97
C LYS A 174 -13.28 -7.46 -5.98
N GLY A 175 -13.19 -8.71 -5.57
CA GLY A 175 -12.70 -9.82 -6.40
C GLY A 175 -13.52 -10.01 -7.70
N PRO A 176 -13.33 -11.13 -8.43
CA PRO A 176 -13.97 -11.38 -9.72
C PRO A 176 -15.52 -11.35 -9.71
N GLU A 177 -16.16 -11.29 -8.55
CA GLU A 177 -17.61 -11.17 -8.37
C GLU A 177 -18.18 -9.77 -8.65
N ALA A 178 -17.35 -8.74 -8.81
CA ALA A 178 -17.80 -7.36 -9.08
C ALA A 178 -18.21 -7.08 -10.55
N GLY A 179 -18.38 -8.14 -11.35
CA GLY A 179 -18.57 -8.08 -12.80
C GLY A 179 -19.98 -7.76 -13.31
N GLU A 180 -20.96 -7.49 -12.44
CA GLU A 180 -22.30 -7.07 -12.86
C GLU A 180 -22.49 -5.58 -12.57
N ILE A 181 -22.06 -4.76 -13.52
CA ILE A 181 -22.57 -3.39 -13.66
C ILE A 181 -23.79 -3.53 -14.56
N SER A 182 -24.99 -3.45 -13.98
CA SER A 182 -26.24 -3.35 -14.76
C SER A 182 -26.26 -2.03 -15.53
N ASP A 183 -26.64 -2.11 -16.80
CA ASP A 183 -26.80 -0.99 -17.74
C ASP A 183 -27.67 0.17 -17.21
#